data_AF-A0A258DZ33-F1
#
_entry.id   AF-A0A258DZ33-F1
#
_cell.length_a   1.000
_cell.length_b   1.000
_cell.length_c   1.000
_cell.angle_alpha   90.00
_cell.angle_beta   90.00
_cell.angle_gamma   90.00
#
_symmetry.space_group_name_H-M   'P 1'
#
loop_
_entity.id
_entity.type
_entity.pdbx_description
1 polymer ?
#
loop_
_entity_poly.entity_id
_entity_poly.type
_entity_poly.pdbx_seq_one_letter_code
_entity_poly.pdbx_strand_id
1 'polypeptide(L)'
;MRQLKISKQITNRESQSLDKYLQEIGKVDLLTADEEVVLAKRIREGDQLALEKLTKANLRFVVSVAKQYQNQGLSLGDLINEGNLGLIKAAQRFDETRGFKFISYAVWWIRQSIL
;
A
#
# COMPACT_ATOMS: atom_id res chain seq x y z
N MET A 1 32.49 11.76 40.76
CA MET A 1 32.28 11.79 39.29
C MET A 1 30.91 11.19 38.98
N ARG A 2 29.95 11.98 38.48
CA ARG A 2 28.60 11.47 38.16
C ARG A 2 28.65 10.67 36.87
N GLN A 3 28.23 9.42 36.91
CA GLN A 3 28.05 8.59 35.72
C GLN A 3 26.90 9.17 34.88
N LEU A 4 27.22 9.58 33.65
CA LEU A 4 26.22 9.87 32.63
C LEU A 4 25.60 8.54 32.19
N LYS A 5 24.40 8.22 32.70
CA LYS A 5 23.56 7.18 32.11
C LYS A 5 23.10 7.70 30.76
N ILE A 6 23.76 7.27 29.69
CA ILE A 6 23.23 7.46 28.33
C ILE A 6 22.01 6.55 28.23
N SER A 7 20.83 7.06 28.61
CA SER A 7 19.59 6.43 28.17
C SER A 7 19.62 6.54 26.65
N LYS A 8 19.71 5.41 25.95
CA LYS A 8 19.42 5.33 24.53
C LYS A 8 17.97 5.78 24.36
N GLN A 9 17.76 7.08 24.19
CA GLN A 9 16.55 7.59 23.55
C GLN A 9 16.65 7.14 22.10
N ILE A 10 16.29 5.88 21.84
CA ILE A 10 15.95 5.44 20.50
C ILE A 10 14.68 6.22 20.20
N THR A 11 14.81 7.42 19.63
CA THR A 11 13.69 8.06 18.96
C THR A 11 13.14 7.00 18.01
N ASN A 12 11.89 6.60 18.22
CA ASN A 12 11.24 5.52 17.46
C ASN A 12 10.97 6.00 16.03
N ARG A 13 12.05 6.20 15.25
CA ARG A 13 12.05 6.83 13.92
C ARG A 13 11.20 6.05 12.93
N GLU A 14 11.15 4.73 13.06
CA GLU A 14 10.27 3.87 12.25
C GLU A 14 8.79 4.14 12.52
N SER A 15 8.40 4.37 13.78
CA SER A 15 7.03 4.78 14.09
C SER A 15 6.71 6.14 13.48
N GLN A 16 7.63 7.12 13.59
CA GLN A 16 7.41 8.45 13.03
C GLN A 16 7.31 8.46 11.49
N SER A 17 8.11 7.65 10.80
CA SER A 17 8.04 7.55 9.34
C SER A 17 6.77 6.83 8.88
N LEU A 18 6.35 5.78 9.60
CA LEU A 18 5.10 5.07 9.34
C LEU A 18 3.90 5.97 9.58
N ASP A 19 3.87 6.73 10.68
CA ASP A 19 2.79 7.66 10.99
C ASP A 19 2.63 8.72 9.90
N LYS A 20 3.75 9.29 9.42
CA LYS A 20 3.74 10.23 8.30
C LYS A 20 3.20 9.58 7.02
N TYR A 21 3.64 8.36 6.71
CA TYR A 21 3.13 7.61 5.56
C TYR A 21 1.61 7.41 5.65
N LEU A 22 1.10 6.97 6.80
CA LEU A 22 -0.33 6.76 7.03
C LEU A 22 -1.15 8.04 6.86
N GLN A 23 -0.61 9.18 7.31
CA GLN A 23 -1.24 10.49 7.10
C GLN A 23 -1.28 10.88 5.62
N GLU A 24 -0.19 10.67 4.87
CA GLU A 24 -0.12 11.03 3.45
C GLU A 24 -1.08 10.20 2.59
N ILE A 25 -1.13 8.89 2.78
CA ILE A 25 -2.07 8.03 2.03
C ILE A 25 -3.53 8.28 2.42
N GLY A 26 -3.77 8.79 3.63
CA GLY A 26 -5.09 9.15 4.13
C GLY A 26 -5.72 10.35 3.42
N LYS A 27 -4.88 11.23 2.84
CA LYS A 27 -5.30 12.42 2.09
C LYS A 27 -5.65 12.13 0.63
N VAL A 28 -5.35 10.94 0.13
CA VAL A 28 -5.63 10.56 -1.26
C VAL A 28 -7.11 10.24 -1.40
N ASP A 29 -7.76 10.86 -2.37
CA ASP A 29 -9.17 10.65 -2.67
C ASP A 29 -9.43 9.23 -3.19
N LEU A 30 -10.62 8.71 -2.86
CA LEU A 30 -11.08 7.42 -3.36
C LEU A 30 -11.47 7.55 -4.83
N LEU A 31 -11.15 6.54 -5.62
CA LEU A 31 -11.57 6.45 -7.01
C LEU A 31 -13.00 5.92 -7.12
N THR A 32 -13.74 6.47 -8.06
CA THR A 32 -15.00 5.89 -8.53
C THR A 32 -14.73 4.70 -9.47
N ALA A 33 -15.75 3.86 -9.69
CA ALA A 33 -15.62 2.71 -10.60
C ALA A 33 -15.29 3.14 -12.04
N ASP A 34 -15.84 4.26 -12.51
CA ASP A 34 -15.57 4.79 -13.85
C ASP A 34 -14.13 5.29 -13.98
N GLU A 35 -13.61 5.94 -12.93
CA GLU A 35 -12.19 6.34 -12.89
C GLU A 35 -11.25 5.14 -12.87
N GLU A 36 -11.59 4.07 -12.14
CA GLU A 36 -10.81 2.82 -12.17
C GLU A 36 -10.72 2.26 -13.58
N VAL A 37 -11.84 2.24 -14.32
CA VAL A 37 -11.90 1.77 -15.71
C VAL A 37 -11.02 2.63 -16.63
N VAL A 38 -11.09 3.97 -16.50
CA VAL A 38 -10.28 4.88 -17.31
C VAL A 38 -8.79 4.71 -17.03
N LEU A 39 -8.42 4.57 -15.75
CA LEU A 39 -7.02 4.36 -15.36
C LEU A 39 -6.51 3.00 -15.83
N ALA A 40 -7.30 1.93 -15.68
CA ALA A 40 -6.94 0.59 -16.13
C ALA A 40 -6.63 0.55 -17.64
N LYS A 41 -7.44 1.23 -18.47
CA LYS A 41 -7.21 1.36 -19.91
C LYS A 41 -5.87 2.01 -20.22
N ARG A 42 -5.59 3.15 -19.58
CA ARG A 42 -4.32 3.90 -19.75
C ARG A 42 -3.12 3.09 -19.27
N ILE A 43 -3.26 2.33 -18.17
CA ILE A 43 -2.19 1.46 -17.65
C ILE A 43 -1.80 0.40 -18.68
N ARG A 44 -2.78 -0.19 -19.39
CA ARG A 44 -2.48 -1.16 -20.47
C ARG A 44 -1.75 -0.53 -21.65
N GLU A 45 -1.94 0.76 -21.89
CA GLU A 45 -1.20 1.53 -22.90
C GLU A 45 0.21 1.93 -22.42
N GLY A 46 0.58 1.59 -21.18
CA GLY A 46 1.89 1.88 -20.60
C GLY A 46 1.97 3.20 -19.83
N ASP A 47 0.83 3.81 -19.47
CA ASP A 47 0.79 5.07 -18.73
C ASP A 47 1.19 4.88 -17.26
N GLN A 48 2.43 5.26 -16.95
CA GLN A 48 2.99 5.17 -15.60
C GLN A 48 2.29 6.10 -14.60
N LEU A 49 1.77 7.26 -15.04
CA LEU A 49 1.04 8.18 -14.15
C LEU A 49 -0.33 7.61 -13.78
N ALA A 50 -0.99 6.93 -14.72
CA ALA A 50 -2.22 6.22 -14.43
C ALA A 50 -1.99 5.07 -13.43
N LEU A 51 -0.90 4.32 -13.59
CA LEU A 51 -0.50 3.27 -12.65
C LEU A 51 -0.27 3.84 -11.25
N GLU A 52 0.49 4.93 -11.16
CA GLU A 52 0.77 5.60 -9.90
C GLU A 52 -0.52 6.12 -9.23
N LYS A 53 -1.42 6.75 -9.99
CA LYS A 53 -2.70 7.24 -9.47
C LYS A 53 -3.58 6.11 -8.94
N LEU A 54 -3.74 5.03 -9.71
CA LEU A 54 -4.53 3.86 -9.30
C LEU A 54 -3.94 3.22 -8.03
N THR A 55 -2.61 3.09 -7.98
CA THR A 55 -1.92 2.49 -6.83
C THR A 55 -2.07 3.37 -5.59
N LYS A 56 -1.80 4.68 -5.69
CA LYS A 56 -1.89 5.64 -4.58
C LYS A 56 -3.27 5.69 -3.94
N ALA A 57 -4.33 5.70 -4.74
CA ALA A 57 -5.71 5.69 -4.25
C ALA A 57 -6.06 4.44 -3.42
N ASN A 58 -5.34 3.33 -3.64
CA ASN A 58 -5.61 2.04 -3.01
C ASN A 58 -4.62 1.68 -1.89
N LEU A 59 -3.65 2.54 -1.55
CA LEU A 59 -2.67 2.26 -0.48
C LEU A 59 -3.33 2.04 0.88
N ARG A 60 -4.42 2.75 1.18
CA ARG A 60 -5.20 2.56 2.42
C ARG A 60 -5.76 1.14 2.55
N PHE A 61 -6.10 0.51 1.43
CA PHE A 61 -6.56 -0.88 1.40
C PHE A 61 -5.42 -1.87 1.68
N VAL A 62 -4.20 -1.60 1.18
CA VAL A 62 -3.03 -2.42 1.52
C VAL A 62 -2.78 -2.43 3.02
N VAL A 63 -2.86 -1.26 3.67
CA VAL A 63 -2.71 -1.15 5.12
C VAL A 63 -3.77 -1.97 5.87
N SER A 64 -5.03 -1.98 5.41
CA SER A 64 -6.08 -2.75 6.07
C SER A 64 -5.88 -4.26 5.93
N VAL A 65 -5.33 -4.72 4.81
CA VAL A 65 -4.96 -6.14 4.60
C VAL A 65 -3.72 -6.50 5.42
N ALA A 66 -2.65 -5.70 5.37
CA ALA A 66 -1.39 -5.95 6.09
C ALA A 66 -1.58 -6.05 7.61
N LYS A 67 -2.50 -5.26 8.18
CA LYS A 67 -2.87 -5.35 9.61
C LYS A 67 -3.34 -6.74 10.04
N GLN A 68 -3.90 -7.53 9.12
CA GLN A 68 -4.37 -8.90 9.41
C GLN A 68 -3.21 -9.90 9.59
N TYR A 69 -2.01 -9.54 9.13
CA TYR A 69 -0.80 -10.38 9.17
C TYR A 69 0.21 -9.94 10.24
N GLN A 70 -0.18 -8.98 11.10
CA GLN A 70 0.69 -8.54 12.21
C GLN A 70 0.94 -9.68 13.22
N ASN A 71 2.02 -9.52 13.99
CA ASN A 71 2.47 -10.46 15.03
C ASN A 71 2.99 -11.82 14.51
N GLN A 72 3.32 -11.90 13.22
CA GLN A 72 3.92 -13.09 12.59
C GLN A 72 5.43 -12.95 12.32
N GLY A 73 6.10 -12.02 13.01
CA GLY A 73 7.56 -11.84 12.96
C GLY A 73 8.05 -10.67 12.10
N LEU A 74 7.20 -10.07 11.26
CA LEU A 74 7.52 -8.86 10.49
C LEU A 74 6.89 -7.61 11.09
N SER A 75 7.53 -6.46 10.87
CA SER A 75 6.97 -5.17 11.26
C SER A 75 5.78 -4.80 10.36
N LEU A 76 4.87 -3.94 10.83
CA LEU A 76 3.76 -3.46 10.00
C LEU A 76 4.27 -2.71 8.75
N GLY A 77 5.38 -1.99 8.85
CA GLY A 77 6.00 -1.31 7.71
C GLY A 77 6.43 -2.29 6.61
N ASP A 78 7.05 -3.41 7.00
CA ASP A 78 7.50 -4.44 6.06
C ASP A 78 6.30 -5.11 5.37
N LEU A 79 5.27 -5.48 6.14
CA LEU A 79 4.04 -6.07 5.58
C LEU A 79 3.34 -5.11 4.59
N ILE A 80 3.33 -3.81 4.89
CA ILE A 80 2.80 -2.79 3.99
C ILE A 80 3.64 -2.68 2.72
N ASN A 81 4.97 -2.68 2.83
CA ASN A 81 5.86 -2.59 1.68
C ASN A 81 5.66 -3.78 0.73
N GLU A 82 5.63 -5.00 1.25
CA GLU A 82 5.34 -6.20 0.46
C GLU A 82 3.94 -6.15 -0.16
N GLY A 83 2.93 -5.76 0.63
CA GLY A 83 1.57 -5.57 0.13
C GLY A 83 1.48 -4.53 -1.00
N ASN A 84 2.27 -3.45 -0.94
CA ASN A 84 2.33 -2.43 -1.98
C ASN A 84 2.92 -2.97 -3.28
N LEU A 85 3.94 -3.84 -3.20
CA LEU A 85 4.47 -4.55 -4.37
C LEU A 85 3.41 -5.47 -4.99
N GLY A 86 2.64 -6.17 -4.16
CA GLY A 86 1.48 -6.95 -4.60
C GLY A 86 0.43 -6.10 -5.31
N LEU A 87 0.09 -4.93 -4.76
CA LEU A 87 -0.86 -3.98 -5.36
C LEU A 87 -0.38 -3.48 -6.72
N ILE A 88 0.89 -3.11 -6.87
CA ILE A 88 1.46 -2.64 -8.15
C ILE A 88 1.36 -3.76 -9.20
N LYS A 89 1.72 -4.99 -8.84
CA LYS A 89 1.57 -6.17 -9.72
C LYS A 89 0.11 -6.39 -10.13
N ALA A 90 -0.83 -6.19 -9.20
CA ALA A 90 -2.26 -6.26 -9.50
C ALA A 90 -2.68 -5.18 -10.50
N ALA A 91 -2.27 -3.93 -10.29
CA ALA A 91 -2.62 -2.80 -11.15
C ALA A 91 -2.10 -2.99 -12.59
N GLN A 92 -0.89 -3.52 -12.75
CA GLN A 92 -0.32 -3.84 -14.07
C GLN A 92 -1.06 -4.95 -14.81
N ARG A 93 -1.72 -5.86 -14.09
CA ARG A 93 -2.40 -7.05 -14.64
C ARG A 93 -3.92 -6.96 -14.58
N PHE A 94 -4.46 -5.85 -14.13
CA PHE A 94 -5.89 -5.70 -13.97
C PHE A 94 -6.56 -5.56 -15.34
N ASP A 95 -7.70 -6.23 -15.47
CA ASP A 95 -8.51 -6.26 -16.68
C ASP A 95 -9.92 -5.80 -16.31
N GLU A 96 -10.24 -4.55 -16.63
CA GLU A 96 -11.52 -3.94 -16.28
C GLU A 96 -12.70 -4.48 -17.10
N THR A 97 -12.44 -5.23 -18.18
CA THR A 97 -13.50 -5.82 -19.01
C THR A 97 -14.25 -6.96 -18.33
N ARG A 98 -13.68 -7.49 -17.23
CA ARG A 98 -14.23 -8.63 -16.48
C ARG A 98 -15.35 -8.26 -15.50
N GLY A 99 -15.70 -6.98 -15.38
CA GLY A 99 -16.89 -6.52 -14.65
C GLY A 99 -16.79 -6.55 -13.12
N PHE A 100 -15.59 -6.68 -12.55
CA PHE A 100 -15.37 -6.58 -11.11
C PHE A 100 -14.49 -5.37 -10.75
N LYS A 101 -14.67 -4.84 -9.53
CA LYS A 101 -13.86 -3.73 -9.01
C LYS A 101 -12.41 -4.14 -8.85
N PHE A 102 -11.48 -3.21 -9.07
CA PHE A 102 -10.03 -3.45 -8.98
C PHE A 102 -9.63 -4.08 -7.64
N ILE A 103 -10.18 -3.57 -6.55
CA ILE A 103 -9.87 -4.00 -5.17
C ILE A 103 -10.15 -5.52 -4.97
N SER A 104 -11.19 -6.03 -5.62
CA SER A 104 -11.58 -7.45 -5.56
C SER A 104 -10.50 -8.37 -6.14
N TYR A 105 -9.77 -7.87 -7.13
CA TYR A 105 -8.64 -8.57 -7.75
C TYR A 105 -7.34 -8.33 -6.99
N ALA A 106 -7.10 -7.09 -6.55
CA ALA A 106 -5.89 -6.70 -5.86
C ALA A 106 -5.65 -7.46 -4.56
N VAL A 107 -6.71 -7.81 -3.82
CA VAL A 107 -6.57 -8.51 -2.51
C VAL A 107 -5.81 -9.82 -2.63
N TRP A 108 -5.97 -10.58 -3.71
CA TRP A 108 -5.23 -11.83 -3.93
C TRP A 108 -3.73 -11.59 -4.08
N TRP A 109 -3.35 -10.58 -4.87
CA TRP A 109 -1.95 -10.22 -5.09
C TRP A 109 -1.28 -9.64 -3.85
N ILE A 110 -2.01 -8.83 -3.08
CA ILE A 110 -1.52 -8.26 -1.82
C ILE A 110 -1.23 -9.39 -0.84
N ARG A 111 -2.19 -10.31 -0.62
CA ARG A 111 -2.01 -11.45 0.28
C ARG A 111 -0.88 -12.37 -0.16
N GLN A 112 -0.80 -12.67 -1.46
CA GLN A 112 0.27 -13.49 -2.02
C GLN A 112 1.65 -12.84 -1.88
N SER A 113 1.75 -11.50 -1.84
CA SER A 113 3.04 -10.83 -1.65
C SER A 113 3.46 -10.76 -0.19
N ILE A 114 2.50 -10.76 0.75
CA ILE A 114 2.75 -10.72 2.19
C ILE A 114 3.14 -12.09 2.74
N LEU A 115 2.58 -13.17 2.17
CA LEU A 115 2.81 -14.57 2.52
C LEU A 115 4.05 -15.15 1.83
#